data_AF-A0ABD1NLA7-F1
#
_entry.id   AF-A0ABD1NLA7-F1
#
_cell.length_a   1.000
_cell.length_b   1.000
_cell.length_c   1.000
_cell.angle_alpha   90.00
_cell.angle_beta   90.00
_cell.angle_gamma   90.00
#
_symmetry.space_group_name_H-M   'P 1'
#
loop_
_entity.id
_entity.type
_entity.pdbx_description
1 polymer ?
#
loop_
_entity_poly.entity_id
_entity_poly.type
_entity_poly.pdbx_seq_one_letter_code
_entity_poly.pdbx_strand_id
1 'polypeptide(L)'
;MRVTDTLCQEGTKEREHDLRWMRRTRTKLLEKSTEYRVLQAGDSGDDSITSIPYQVLSWHPRAMYFPNFASVEQCESIIEMARGGLKPSEVALRNGETEESTEGVRTSYGVFISAYEDKTGVLSAIEEKISKATKIPRTHGEAFNILRYKVGQKYSAHLDPLDPDEYGPQKSQRVASFLVYLTDVSEGGETAFPYENGFNMDGSYNFEDCIGLRVRPRKGDGLLFYSLFPNNTIDPTSLHASCPVIKGEKWVATKWIRDQVHDD
;
A
#
# COMPACT_ATOMS: atom_id res chain seq x y z
N MET A 1 -2.79 51.29 65.00
CA MET A 1 -4.10 51.64 64.42
C MET A 1 -4.83 50.32 64.17
N ARG A 2 -5.74 49.97 65.10
CA ARG A 2 -6.75 48.88 65.15
C ARG A 2 -6.31 47.46 64.70
N VAL A 3 -5.80 46.64 65.64
CA VAL A 3 -6.42 45.45 66.33
C VAL A 3 -6.55 44.24 65.37
N THR A 4 -5.66 43.24 65.26
CA THR A 4 -5.12 42.15 66.15
C THR A 4 -6.09 41.04 66.58
N ASP A 5 -5.51 39.83 66.61
CA ASP A 5 -5.86 38.60 67.36
C ASP A 5 -6.46 37.43 66.55
N THR A 6 -5.77 36.30 66.28
CA THR A 6 -4.93 35.34 67.03
C THR A 6 -5.72 34.26 67.80
N LEU A 7 -5.41 32.99 67.49
CA LEU A 7 -5.51 31.74 68.30
C LEU A 7 -6.84 31.01 68.56
N CYS A 8 -6.81 29.70 68.27
CA CYS A 8 -7.26 28.54 69.09
C CYS A 8 -6.55 27.30 68.47
N GLN A 9 -5.54 26.64 69.04
CA GLN A 9 -5.51 25.75 70.23
C GLN A 9 -6.77 24.88 70.34
N GLU A 10 -6.78 23.58 70.62
CA GLU A 10 -5.82 22.49 70.89
C GLU A 10 -6.74 21.24 71.01
N GLY A 11 -6.27 20.02 70.74
CA GLY A 11 -7.11 18.83 70.96
C GLY A 11 -6.54 17.54 70.40
N THR A 12 -5.41 17.10 70.92
CA THR A 12 -4.88 15.74 70.73
C THR A 12 -5.63 14.74 71.62
N LYS A 13 -6.15 13.66 71.03
CA LYS A 13 -6.39 12.39 71.74
C LYS A 13 -6.07 11.20 70.82
N GLU A 14 -5.17 10.35 71.29
CA GLU A 14 -4.74 9.07 70.73
C GLU A 14 -5.92 8.07 70.62
N ARG A 15 -5.97 7.28 69.54
CA ARG A 15 -5.61 5.84 69.52
C ARG A 15 -6.09 5.14 68.23
N GLU A 16 -5.20 4.28 67.75
CA GLU A 16 -5.28 3.19 66.77
C GLU A 16 -6.65 2.87 66.13
N HIS A 17 -6.71 2.80 64.79
CA HIS A 17 -7.69 1.98 64.08
C HIS A 17 -7.17 1.47 62.72
N ASP A 18 -6.78 0.19 62.73
CA ASP A 18 -7.35 -0.89 61.91
C ASP A 18 -7.34 -0.74 60.37
N LEU A 19 -6.38 -1.43 59.75
CA LEU A 19 -6.23 -1.65 58.32
C LEU A 19 -7.41 -2.47 57.76
N ARG A 20 -8.37 -1.82 57.10
CA ARG A 20 -9.35 -2.49 56.23
C ARG A 20 -9.18 -2.08 54.76
N TRP A 21 -8.68 -3.04 53.99
CA TRP A 21 -8.59 -3.02 52.53
C TRP A 21 -9.96 -2.79 51.88
N MET A 22 -10.18 -1.59 51.30
CA MET A 22 -11.27 -1.39 50.35
C MET A 22 -10.86 -1.94 48.99
N ARG A 23 -11.33 -3.14 48.65
CA ARG A 23 -11.33 -3.66 47.28
C ARG A 23 -12.14 -2.68 46.41
N ARG A 24 -11.45 -1.88 45.59
CA ARG A 24 -12.09 -1.14 44.49
C ARG A 24 -12.67 -2.15 43.50
N THR A 25 -13.99 -2.18 43.38
CA THR A 25 -14.70 -2.96 42.37
C THR A 25 -14.30 -2.43 41.00
N ARG A 26 -13.58 -3.26 40.22
CA ARG A 26 -13.21 -2.96 38.83
C ARG A 26 -14.50 -3.01 38.02
N THR A 27 -15.02 -1.86 37.60
CA THR A 27 -16.17 -1.78 36.71
C THR A 27 -15.80 -2.51 35.42
N LYS A 28 -16.44 -3.66 35.15
CA LYS A 28 -16.30 -4.36 33.88
C LYS A 28 -16.81 -3.42 32.79
N LEU A 29 -15.91 -2.97 31.90
CA LEU A 29 -16.32 -2.43 30.61
C LEU A 29 -17.11 -3.54 29.91
N LEU A 30 -18.39 -3.31 29.69
CA LEU A 30 -19.20 -4.14 28.81
C LEU A 30 -18.55 -4.07 27.42
N GLU A 31 -17.99 -5.17 26.93
CA GLU A 31 -17.74 -5.36 25.51
C GLU A 31 -19.09 -5.31 24.81
N LYS A 32 -19.39 -4.17 24.18
CA LYS A 32 -20.57 -4.03 23.34
C LYS A 32 -20.25 -4.76 22.04
N SER A 33 -20.68 -6.02 21.93
CA SER A 33 -20.67 -6.72 20.64
C SER A 33 -21.67 -6.01 19.73
N THR A 34 -21.17 -5.21 18.80
CA THR A 34 -22.01 -4.63 17.75
C THR A 34 -22.39 -5.76 16.80
N GLU A 35 -23.59 -6.33 16.95
CA GLU A 35 -24.16 -7.21 15.93
C GLU A 35 -24.47 -6.38 14.69
N TYR A 36 -23.73 -6.63 13.61
CA TYR A 36 -24.03 -6.02 12.32
C TYR A 36 -25.19 -6.78 11.68
N ARG A 37 -26.29 -6.08 11.40
CA ARG A 37 -27.40 -6.63 10.61
C ARG A 37 -26.92 -6.82 9.17
N VAL A 38 -26.61 -8.05 8.78
CA VAL A 38 -26.24 -8.42 7.41
C VAL A 38 -27.42 -8.07 6.50
N LEU A 39 -27.18 -7.24 5.48
CA LEU A 39 -28.15 -7.00 4.42
C LEU A 39 -28.41 -8.33 3.70
N GLN A 40 -29.67 -8.69 3.47
CA GLN A 40 -29.95 -9.87 2.63
C GLN A 40 -29.34 -9.63 1.24
N ALA A 41 -28.59 -10.60 0.72
CA ALA A 41 -28.03 -10.53 -0.62
C ALA A 41 -29.16 -10.28 -1.62
N GLY A 42 -29.17 -9.10 -2.24
CA GLY A 42 -29.89 -8.89 -3.49
C GLY A 42 -29.05 -9.46 -4.64
N ASP A 43 -29.65 -9.69 -5.81
CA ASP A 43 -29.00 -10.27 -6.99
C ASP A 43 -27.73 -9.54 -7.49
N SER A 44 -27.34 -8.41 -6.88
CA SER A 44 -26.23 -7.53 -7.29
C SER A 44 -25.28 -7.10 -6.16
N GLY A 45 -25.27 -7.77 -5.01
CA GLY A 45 -24.39 -7.45 -3.88
C GLY A 45 -23.49 -8.60 -3.43
N ASP A 46 -22.50 -8.30 -2.58
CA ASP A 46 -21.70 -9.32 -1.90
C ASP A 46 -22.61 -10.22 -1.05
N ASP A 47 -22.38 -11.54 -1.13
CA ASP A 47 -23.08 -12.56 -0.33
C ASP A 47 -22.65 -12.57 1.15
N SER A 48 -21.57 -11.87 1.45
CA SER A 48 -20.89 -11.88 2.74
C SER A 48 -20.18 -10.55 3.02
N ILE A 49 -20.14 -10.15 4.30
CA ILE A 49 -19.42 -8.95 4.72
C ILE A 49 -17.92 -9.23 4.70
N THR A 50 -17.17 -8.43 3.94
CA THR A 50 -15.70 -8.45 3.93
C THR A 50 -15.16 -7.16 4.55
N SER A 51 -14.29 -7.26 5.55
CA SER A 51 -13.57 -6.12 6.12
C SER A 51 -12.10 -6.17 5.71
N ILE A 52 -11.63 -5.12 5.04
CA ILE A 52 -10.23 -4.99 4.62
C ILE A 52 -9.61 -3.81 5.41
N PRO A 53 -8.77 -4.07 6.42
CA PRO A 53 -8.12 -3.00 7.17
C PRO A 53 -7.13 -2.24 6.29
N TYR A 54 -7.08 -0.92 6.46
CA TYR A 54 -6.14 -0.06 5.75
C TYR A 54 -5.74 1.16 6.58
N GLN A 55 -4.63 1.77 6.21
CA GLN A 55 -4.13 3.04 6.73
C GLN A 55 -3.94 3.99 5.56
N VAL A 56 -4.43 5.23 5.67
CA VAL A 56 -4.08 6.29 4.71
C VAL A 56 -2.65 6.76 5.01
N LEU A 57 -1.79 6.71 4.00
CA LEU A 57 -0.41 7.17 4.09
C LEU A 57 -0.27 8.62 3.59
N SER A 58 -0.95 8.96 2.50
CA SER A 58 -0.95 10.31 1.94
C SER A 58 -2.23 10.59 1.16
N TRP A 59 -2.50 11.88 0.95
CA TRP A 59 -3.54 12.37 0.05
C TRP A 59 -2.98 12.94 -1.26
N HIS A 60 -1.67 13.21 -1.33
CA HIS A 60 -0.96 13.70 -2.51
C HIS A 60 0.39 12.97 -2.60
N PRO A 61 0.48 11.82 -3.28
CA PRO A 61 -0.61 11.15 -3.98
C PRO A 61 -1.57 10.47 -3.00
N ARG A 62 -2.77 10.12 -3.45
CA ARG A 62 -3.66 9.27 -2.65
C ARG A 62 -3.01 7.89 -2.52
N ALA A 63 -2.51 7.58 -1.33
CA ALA A 63 -1.80 6.34 -1.04
C ALA A 63 -2.35 5.68 0.23
N MET A 64 -2.65 4.39 0.15
CA MET A 64 -3.18 3.59 1.25
C MET A 64 -2.40 2.29 1.41
N TYR A 65 -2.11 1.95 2.66
CA TYR A 65 -1.41 0.74 3.05
C TYR A 65 -2.37 -0.28 3.64
N PHE A 66 -2.21 -1.55 3.26
CA PHE A 66 -3.09 -2.65 3.61
C PHE A 66 -2.28 -3.74 4.33
N PRO A 67 -2.29 -3.78 5.67
CA PRO A 67 -1.55 -4.80 6.42
C PRO A 67 -2.18 -6.19 6.21
N ASN A 68 -1.34 -7.22 6.04
CA ASN A 68 -1.75 -8.62 5.84
C ASN A 68 -2.81 -8.77 4.73
N PHE A 69 -2.58 -8.11 3.60
CA PHE A 69 -3.48 -8.14 2.46
C PHE A 69 -3.51 -9.52 1.77
N ALA A 70 -2.37 -10.17 1.62
CA ALA A 70 -2.24 -11.56 1.17
C ALA A 70 -1.66 -12.43 2.29
N SER A 71 -2.04 -13.70 2.33
CA SER A 71 -1.44 -14.66 3.26
C SER A 71 -0.01 -15.00 2.85
N VAL A 72 0.75 -15.55 3.78
CA VAL A 72 2.13 -16.01 3.55
C VAL A 72 2.16 -17.08 2.45
N GLU A 73 1.18 -17.99 2.47
CA GLU A 73 1.02 -19.09 1.51
C GLU A 73 0.65 -18.56 0.12
N GLN A 74 -0.23 -17.54 0.06
CA GLN A 74 -0.54 -16.88 -1.21
C GLN A 74 0.70 -16.23 -1.81
N CYS A 75 1.51 -15.53 -1.00
CA CYS A 75 2.76 -14.93 -1.45
C CYS A 75 3.74 -15.96 -2.01
N GLU A 76 3.89 -17.09 -1.32
CA GLU A 76 4.77 -18.19 -1.76
C GLU A 76 4.29 -18.83 -3.06
N SER A 77 2.98 -19.09 -3.17
CA SER A 77 2.38 -19.64 -4.40
C SER A 77 2.67 -18.75 -5.62
N ILE A 78 2.55 -17.43 -5.46
CA ILE A 78 2.83 -16.46 -6.53
C ILE A 78 4.31 -16.46 -6.91
N ILE A 79 5.21 -16.48 -5.92
CA ILE A 79 6.65 -16.54 -6.18
C ILE A 79 7.00 -17.81 -6.96
N GLU A 80 6.53 -18.99 -6.51
CA GLU A 80 6.85 -20.26 -7.16
C GLU A 80 6.33 -20.32 -8.60
N MET A 81 5.13 -19.79 -8.85
CA MET A 81 4.57 -19.68 -10.20
C MET A 81 5.42 -18.78 -11.10
N ALA A 82 5.93 -17.67 -10.58
CA ALA A 82 6.72 -16.71 -11.35
C ALA A 82 8.16 -17.16 -11.64
N ARG A 83 8.78 -17.99 -10.77
CA ARG A 83 10.20 -18.37 -10.87
C ARG A 83 10.63 -18.86 -12.26
N GLY A 84 9.79 -19.67 -12.91
CA GLY A 84 10.11 -20.26 -14.21
C GLY A 84 10.03 -19.30 -15.40
N GLY A 85 9.35 -18.16 -15.24
CA GLY A 85 9.06 -17.22 -16.34
C GLY A 85 9.83 -15.90 -16.30
N LEU A 86 10.65 -15.67 -15.27
CA LEU A 86 11.36 -14.40 -15.07
C LEU A 86 12.34 -14.09 -16.21
N LYS A 87 12.18 -12.90 -16.79
CA LYS A 87 13.08 -12.29 -17.78
C LYS A 87 13.46 -10.88 -17.34
N PRO A 88 14.54 -10.26 -17.87
CA PRO A 88 14.82 -8.84 -17.61
C PRO A 88 13.56 -7.99 -17.87
N SER A 89 13.25 -7.07 -16.96
CA SER A 89 12.05 -6.24 -17.08
C SER A 89 12.23 -5.13 -18.11
N GLU A 90 11.19 -4.89 -18.90
CA GLU A 90 11.14 -3.80 -19.88
C GLU A 90 10.57 -2.50 -19.25
N VAL A 91 10.86 -1.38 -19.93
CA VAL A 91 10.31 -0.05 -19.67
C VAL A 91 9.49 0.36 -20.88
N ALA A 92 8.33 1.00 -20.67
CA ALA A 92 7.58 1.56 -21.79
C ALA A 92 8.40 2.71 -22.41
N LEU A 93 8.68 2.60 -23.72
CA LEU A 93 9.49 3.59 -24.43
C LEU A 93 8.64 4.80 -24.82
N ARG A 94 9.17 6.00 -24.57
CA ARG A 94 8.59 7.25 -25.09
C ARG A 94 8.92 7.42 -26.57
N ASN A 95 8.22 8.34 -27.23
CA ASN A 95 8.50 8.69 -28.62
C ASN A 95 9.96 9.10 -28.82
N GLY A 96 10.72 8.28 -29.55
CA GLY A 96 12.14 8.51 -29.86
C GLY A 96 13.14 7.79 -28.95
N GLU A 97 12.68 7.12 -27.89
CA GLU A 97 13.53 6.28 -27.03
C GLU A 97 13.72 4.87 -27.62
N THR A 98 14.86 4.27 -27.28
CA THR A 98 15.21 2.88 -27.57
C THR A 98 15.45 2.10 -26.27
N GLU A 99 15.45 0.77 -26.36
CA GLU A 99 15.82 -0.10 -25.23
C GLU A 99 17.20 0.26 -24.65
N GLU A 100 18.18 0.56 -25.51
CA GLU A 100 19.53 0.98 -25.10
C GLU A 100 19.50 2.31 -24.34
N SER A 101 18.69 3.28 -24.77
CA SER A 101 18.59 4.59 -24.11
C SER A 101 17.95 4.55 -22.72
N THR A 102 17.24 3.46 -22.40
CA THR A 102 16.56 3.26 -21.10
C THR A 102 17.28 2.23 -20.21
N GLU A 103 18.49 1.82 -20.59
CA GLU A 103 19.29 0.86 -19.83
C GLU A 103 19.58 1.40 -18.41
N GLY A 104 19.42 0.53 -17.41
CA GLY A 104 19.71 0.87 -16.01
C GLY A 104 18.58 1.61 -15.27
N VAL A 105 17.58 2.15 -15.98
CA VAL A 105 16.38 2.77 -15.38
C VAL A 105 15.60 1.73 -14.57
N ARG A 106 15.38 0.55 -15.15
CA ARG A 106 14.78 -0.61 -14.49
C ARG A 106 15.70 -1.80 -14.62
N THR A 107 16.06 -2.39 -13.48
CA THR A 107 17.03 -3.49 -13.44
C THR A 107 16.46 -4.77 -12.84
N SER A 108 15.15 -4.84 -12.64
CA SER A 108 14.46 -6.04 -12.14
C SER A 108 14.35 -7.14 -13.18
N TYR A 109 13.95 -8.32 -12.71
CA TYR A 109 13.37 -9.37 -13.54
C TYR A 109 11.86 -9.40 -13.33
N GLY A 110 11.10 -9.70 -14.37
CA GLY A 110 9.64 -9.75 -14.30
C GLY A 110 9.02 -10.84 -15.16
N VAL A 111 7.75 -11.13 -14.89
CA VAL A 111 6.87 -11.97 -15.70
C VAL A 111 5.43 -11.47 -15.51
N PHE A 112 4.66 -11.49 -16.59
CA PHE A 112 3.22 -11.26 -16.53
C PHE A 112 2.48 -12.57 -16.37
N ILE A 113 1.55 -12.64 -15.42
CA ILE A 113 0.67 -13.79 -15.22
C ILE A 113 -0.75 -13.28 -14.97
N SER A 114 -1.69 -13.70 -15.82
CA SER A 114 -3.11 -13.43 -15.64
C SER A 114 -3.71 -14.35 -14.57
N ALA A 115 -4.81 -13.92 -13.95
CA ALA A 115 -5.55 -14.77 -13.02
C ALA A 115 -6.17 -16.01 -13.70
N TYR A 116 -6.35 -15.99 -15.03
CA TYR A 116 -6.82 -17.13 -15.80
C TYR A 116 -5.74 -18.21 -15.98
N GLU A 117 -4.47 -17.83 -16.07
CA GLU A 117 -3.34 -18.77 -16.16
C GLU A 117 -3.04 -19.46 -14.83
N ASP A 118 -3.41 -18.84 -13.70
CA ASP A 118 -3.23 -19.38 -12.36
C ASP A 118 -4.27 -20.46 -12.00
N LYS A 119 -3.85 -21.71 -12.12
CA LYS A 119 -4.65 -22.89 -11.76
C LYS A 119 -4.95 -23.02 -10.26
N THR A 120 -4.22 -22.32 -9.39
CA THR A 120 -4.43 -22.35 -7.94
C THR A 120 -5.56 -21.43 -7.50
N GLY A 121 -5.93 -20.45 -8.33
CA GLY A 121 -6.95 -19.44 -8.03
C GLY A 121 -6.49 -18.35 -7.06
N VAL A 122 -5.22 -18.32 -6.66
CA VAL A 122 -4.64 -17.34 -5.73
C VAL A 122 -4.71 -15.93 -6.31
N LEU A 123 -4.31 -15.74 -7.58
CA LEU A 123 -4.36 -14.45 -8.26
C LEU A 123 -5.80 -13.92 -8.38
N SER A 124 -6.75 -14.80 -8.73
CA SER A 124 -8.18 -14.45 -8.81
C SER A 124 -8.73 -14.00 -7.46
N ALA A 125 -8.37 -14.69 -6.37
CA ALA A 125 -8.77 -14.30 -5.01
C ALA A 125 -8.17 -12.94 -4.59
N ILE A 126 -6.93 -12.65 -4.98
CA ILE A 126 -6.29 -11.36 -4.72
C ILE A 126 -6.94 -10.25 -5.54
N GLU A 127 -7.26 -10.49 -6.82
CA GLU A 127 -7.98 -9.54 -7.66
C GLU A 127 -9.35 -9.17 -7.09
N GLU A 128 -10.08 -10.15 -6.56
CA GLU A 128 -11.37 -9.91 -5.92
C GLU A 128 -11.21 -9.06 -4.65
N LYS A 129 -10.13 -9.26 -3.90
CA LYS A 129 -9.81 -8.40 -2.75
C LYS A 129 -9.41 -6.98 -3.19
N ILE A 130 -8.66 -6.86 -4.28
CA ILE A 130 -8.25 -5.57 -4.87
C ILE A 130 -9.49 -4.82 -5.37
N SER A 131 -10.41 -5.48 -6.09
CA SER A 131 -11.64 -4.84 -6.58
C SER A 131 -12.50 -4.31 -5.43
N LYS A 132 -12.60 -5.05 -4.33
CA LYS A 132 -13.26 -4.59 -3.10
C LYS A 132 -12.54 -3.41 -2.44
N ALA A 133 -11.21 -3.37 -2.48
CA ALA A 133 -10.43 -2.28 -1.91
C ALA A 133 -10.53 -0.99 -2.74
N THR A 134 -10.49 -1.09 -4.06
CA THR A 134 -10.48 0.06 -4.99
C THR A 134 -11.87 0.49 -5.43
N LYS A 135 -12.87 -0.38 -5.30
CA LYS A 135 -14.22 -0.26 -5.86
C LYS A 135 -14.24 -0.23 -7.40
N ILE A 136 -13.22 -0.82 -8.03
CA ILE A 136 -13.11 -0.96 -9.49
C ILE A 136 -13.23 -2.45 -9.86
N PRO A 137 -14.05 -2.83 -10.84
CA PRO A 137 -14.20 -4.24 -11.24
C PRO A 137 -12.87 -4.89 -11.68
N ARG A 138 -12.74 -6.20 -11.47
CA ARG A 138 -11.55 -6.98 -11.86
C ARG A 138 -11.22 -6.88 -13.35
N THR A 139 -12.25 -6.73 -14.19
CA THR A 139 -12.14 -6.58 -15.65
C THR A 139 -11.41 -5.30 -16.09
N HIS A 140 -11.05 -4.41 -15.18
CA HIS A 140 -10.23 -3.24 -15.48
C HIS A 140 -8.74 -3.49 -15.22
N GLY A 141 -8.38 -4.62 -14.62
CA GLY A 141 -7.02 -4.87 -14.16
C GLY A 141 -6.20 -5.66 -15.19
N GLU A 142 -5.03 -5.16 -15.56
CA GLU A 142 -4.05 -5.89 -16.41
C GLU A 142 -3.54 -7.15 -15.70
N ALA A 143 -3.01 -8.14 -16.44
CA ALA A 143 -2.27 -9.26 -15.85
C ALA A 143 -1.25 -8.81 -14.80
N PHE A 144 -1.04 -9.62 -13.74
CA PHE A 144 -0.09 -9.25 -12.69
C PHE A 144 1.32 -9.19 -13.25
N ASN A 145 2.01 -8.07 -13.05
CA ASN A 145 3.44 -7.97 -13.27
C ASN A 145 4.17 -8.39 -11.99
N ILE A 146 4.67 -9.62 -11.96
CA ILE A 146 5.41 -10.18 -10.82
C ILE A 146 6.89 -9.90 -11.01
N LEU A 147 7.46 -9.13 -10.08
CA LEU A 147 8.79 -8.56 -10.20
C LEU A 147 9.70 -9.07 -9.08
N ARG A 148 10.98 -9.22 -9.43
CA ARG A 148 12.06 -9.59 -8.53
C ARG A 148 13.22 -8.61 -8.64
N TYR A 149 13.68 -8.12 -7.49
CA TYR A 149 14.86 -7.28 -7.34
C TYR A 149 15.86 -7.95 -6.40
N LYS A 150 17.06 -8.21 -6.90
CA LYS A 150 18.25 -8.60 -6.12
C LYS A 150 18.92 -7.36 -5.54
N VAL A 151 19.90 -7.58 -4.66
CA VAL A 151 20.77 -6.52 -4.13
C VAL A 151 21.31 -5.63 -5.26
N GLY A 152 21.18 -4.32 -5.08
CA GLY A 152 21.55 -3.28 -6.04
C GLY A 152 20.51 -2.98 -7.12
N GLN A 153 19.56 -3.89 -7.40
CA GLN A 153 18.53 -3.66 -8.40
C GLN A 153 17.47 -2.69 -7.89
N LYS A 154 16.93 -1.89 -8.82
CA LYS A 154 16.03 -0.77 -8.58
C LYS A 154 15.11 -0.51 -9.78
N TYR A 155 14.19 0.43 -9.59
CA TYR A 155 13.49 1.10 -10.68
C TYR A 155 13.45 2.60 -10.34
N SER A 156 14.07 3.41 -11.19
CA SER A 156 14.09 4.88 -11.06
C SER A 156 12.68 5.46 -11.06
N ALA A 157 12.55 6.68 -10.54
CA ALA A 157 11.24 7.31 -10.38
C ALA A 157 10.49 7.46 -11.72
N HIS A 158 9.23 7.03 -11.74
CA HIS A 158 8.39 7.04 -12.94
C HIS A 158 6.91 7.20 -12.59
N LEU A 159 6.10 7.42 -13.62
CA LEU A 159 4.65 7.42 -13.56
C LEU A 159 4.14 6.12 -14.20
N ASP A 160 3.11 5.53 -13.59
CA ASP A 160 2.39 4.39 -14.19
C ASP A 160 1.47 4.76 -15.37
N PRO A 161 0.76 5.91 -15.39
CA PRO A 161 -0.06 6.28 -16.53
C PRO A 161 0.83 6.62 -17.73
N LEU A 162 0.32 6.32 -18.92
CA LEU A 162 1.02 6.59 -20.17
C LEU A 162 0.52 7.92 -20.70
N ASP A 163 1.28 9.00 -20.47
CA ASP A 163 0.93 10.34 -20.95
C ASP A 163 0.78 10.34 -22.49
N PRO A 164 -0.38 10.75 -23.04
CA PRO A 164 -0.59 10.80 -24.48
C PRO A 164 0.42 11.67 -25.24
N ASP A 165 0.98 12.70 -24.60
CA ASP A 165 1.97 13.57 -25.23
C ASP A 165 3.34 12.87 -25.37
N GLU A 166 3.66 11.94 -24.46
CA GLU A 166 4.94 11.19 -24.46
C GLU A 166 4.84 9.84 -25.18
N TYR A 167 3.71 9.15 -25.04
CA TYR A 167 3.48 7.76 -25.47
C TYR A 167 2.48 7.63 -26.63
N GLY A 168 1.92 8.75 -27.09
CA GLY A 168 0.87 8.77 -28.12
C GLY A 168 -0.52 8.41 -27.58
N PRO A 169 -1.57 8.49 -28.43
CA PRO A 169 -2.96 8.34 -28.00
C PRO A 169 -3.24 7.03 -27.25
N GLN A 170 -3.82 7.14 -26.06
CA GLN A 170 -4.17 5.98 -25.23
C GLN A 170 -5.68 5.73 -25.27
N LYS A 171 -6.08 4.47 -25.45
CA LYS A 171 -7.50 4.06 -25.38
C LYS A 171 -8.07 4.10 -23.96
N SER A 172 -7.20 3.95 -22.97
CA SER A 172 -7.51 3.77 -21.56
C SER A 172 -6.26 4.09 -20.72
N GLN A 173 -6.44 4.60 -19.51
CA GLN A 173 -5.36 5.03 -18.63
C GLN A 173 -5.31 4.21 -17.33
N ARG A 174 -4.11 4.03 -16.80
CA ARG A 174 -3.90 3.38 -15.49
C ARG A 174 -4.32 4.37 -14.39
N VAL A 175 -5.49 4.16 -13.80
CA VAL A 175 -6.06 5.02 -12.75
C VAL A 175 -5.43 4.77 -11.38
N ALA A 176 -5.03 3.52 -11.12
CA ALA A 176 -4.43 3.12 -9.86
C ALA A 176 -3.50 1.92 -10.02
N SER A 177 -2.60 1.78 -9.06
CA SER A 177 -1.68 0.65 -8.95
C SER A 177 -1.79 0.03 -7.58
N PHE A 178 -1.92 -1.30 -7.56
CA PHE A 178 -1.93 -2.09 -6.33
C PHE A 178 -0.72 -3.01 -6.31
N LEU A 179 0.15 -2.82 -5.32
CA LEU A 179 1.36 -3.59 -5.12
C LEU A 179 1.13 -4.56 -3.95
N VAL A 180 1.36 -5.84 -4.16
CA VAL A 180 1.41 -6.85 -3.08
C VAL A 180 2.87 -7.24 -2.86
N TYR A 181 3.40 -6.95 -1.68
CA TYR A 181 4.76 -7.32 -1.32
C TYR A 181 4.81 -8.81 -0.96
N LEU A 182 5.60 -9.59 -1.72
CA LEU A 182 5.64 -11.05 -1.59
C LEU A 182 6.78 -11.54 -0.68
N THR A 183 7.73 -10.66 -0.35
CA THR A 183 8.83 -10.92 0.59
C THR A 183 9.04 -9.77 1.56
N ASP A 184 9.60 -10.08 2.73
CA ASP A 184 10.21 -9.09 3.60
C ASP A 184 11.57 -8.67 3.05
N VAL A 185 11.83 -7.36 3.03
CA VAL A 185 13.14 -6.82 2.66
C VAL A 185 13.85 -6.31 3.91
N SER A 186 15.08 -6.78 4.12
CA SER A 186 15.85 -6.47 5.34
C SER A 186 16.36 -5.02 5.34
N GLU A 187 16.76 -4.50 4.19
CA GLU A 187 17.23 -3.13 4.02
C GLU A 187 17.09 -2.68 2.57
N GLY A 188 16.64 -1.44 2.35
CA GLY A 188 16.33 -0.91 1.02
C GLY A 188 15.04 -1.48 0.44
N GLY A 189 14.86 -1.33 -0.87
CA GLY A 189 13.72 -1.90 -1.60
C GLY A 189 12.39 -1.16 -1.38
N GLU A 190 12.37 -0.02 -0.69
CA GLU A 190 11.16 0.75 -0.45
C GLU A 190 10.47 1.17 -1.75
N THR A 191 9.14 1.25 -1.73
CA THR A 191 8.41 2.05 -2.71
C THR A 191 8.44 3.50 -2.23
N ALA A 192 9.11 4.39 -2.96
CA ALA A 192 9.27 5.79 -2.59
C ALA A 192 8.36 6.69 -3.44
N PHE A 193 7.80 7.73 -2.82
CA PHE A 193 7.04 8.81 -3.46
C PHE A 193 7.78 10.13 -3.21
N PRO A 194 8.70 10.53 -4.10
CA PRO A 194 9.53 11.71 -3.91
C PRO A 194 8.71 13.01 -3.87
N TYR A 195 7.59 13.03 -4.60
CA TYR A 195 6.71 14.20 -4.75
C TYR A 195 5.54 14.23 -3.78
N GLU A 196 5.60 13.42 -2.71
CA GLU A 196 4.58 13.42 -1.69
C GLU A 196 4.36 14.84 -1.13
N ASN A 197 3.10 15.27 -0.99
CA ASN A 197 2.66 16.63 -0.65
C ASN A 197 3.29 17.76 -1.48
N GLY A 198 3.73 17.47 -2.70
CA GLY A 198 4.37 18.44 -3.60
C GLY A 198 5.83 18.73 -3.27
N PHE A 199 6.47 17.96 -2.39
CA PHE A 199 7.89 18.11 -2.10
C PHE A 199 8.76 17.76 -3.33
N ASN A 200 9.96 18.34 -3.42
CA ASN A 200 10.95 18.04 -4.47
C ASN A 200 10.48 18.30 -5.93
N MET A 201 9.37 19.01 -6.13
CA MET A 201 8.82 19.35 -7.45
C MET A 201 9.44 20.64 -8.06
N ASP A 202 10.52 21.15 -7.49
CA ASP A 202 11.21 22.36 -7.95
C ASP A 202 12.17 22.11 -9.13
N GLY A 203 12.22 20.86 -9.61
CA GLY A 203 13.09 20.42 -10.71
C GLY A 203 14.51 20.06 -10.27
N SER A 204 14.84 20.13 -8.97
CA SER A 204 16.14 19.73 -8.44
C SER A 204 16.26 18.24 -8.11
N TYR A 205 15.15 17.52 -8.15
CA TYR A 205 15.09 16.10 -7.79
C TYR A 205 15.88 15.22 -8.76
N ASN A 206 16.78 14.42 -8.20
CA ASN A 206 17.45 13.34 -8.94
C ASN A 206 16.59 12.07 -8.86
N PHE A 207 16.15 11.57 -10.02
CA PHE A 207 15.26 10.41 -10.16
C PHE A 207 15.81 9.09 -9.60
N GLU A 208 17.08 9.09 -9.20
CA GLU A 208 17.75 7.97 -8.53
C GLU A 208 17.67 8.03 -7.00
N ASP A 209 17.29 9.17 -6.42
CA ASP A 209 17.26 9.36 -4.99
C ASP A 209 16.02 8.71 -4.37
N CYS A 210 16.25 7.91 -3.33
CA CYS A 210 15.21 7.25 -2.53
C CYS A 210 14.74 8.15 -1.37
N ILE A 211 13.94 9.17 -1.68
CA ILE A 211 13.45 10.19 -0.74
C ILE A 211 11.92 10.32 -0.74
N GLY A 212 11.39 11.19 0.12
CA GLY A 212 9.95 11.40 0.29
C GLY A 212 9.29 10.35 1.17
N LEU A 213 8.00 10.09 0.95
CA LEU A 213 7.28 9.00 1.62
C LEU A 213 7.85 7.67 1.14
N ARG A 214 8.21 6.78 2.07
CA ARG A 214 8.79 5.46 1.75
C ARG A 214 8.02 4.35 2.44
N VAL A 215 7.57 3.39 1.64
CA VAL A 215 6.84 2.21 2.12
C VAL A 215 7.76 1.00 2.04
N ARG A 216 8.08 0.43 3.20
CA ARG A 216 8.97 -0.73 3.31
C ARG A 216 8.24 -2.01 2.91
N PRO A 217 8.83 -2.88 2.06
CA PRO A 217 8.22 -4.16 1.72
C PRO A 217 8.17 -5.08 2.93
N ARG A 218 6.99 -5.61 3.19
CA ARG A 218 6.69 -6.57 4.24
C ARG A 218 5.78 -7.64 3.65
N LYS A 219 6.14 -8.91 3.84
CA LYS A 219 5.47 -10.02 3.15
C LYS A 219 3.97 -10.03 3.49
N GLY A 220 3.14 -10.08 2.45
CA GLY A 220 1.69 -10.09 2.55
C GLY A 220 1.05 -8.70 2.59
N ASP A 221 1.80 -7.62 2.79
CA ASP A 221 1.23 -6.28 2.83
C ASP A 221 0.94 -5.75 1.42
N GLY A 222 -0.10 -4.93 1.32
CA GLY A 222 -0.52 -4.24 0.12
C GLY A 222 -0.25 -2.74 0.17
N LEU A 223 0.03 -2.14 -0.98
CA LEU A 223 0.10 -0.70 -1.18
C LEU A 223 -0.75 -0.33 -2.40
N LEU A 224 -1.76 0.51 -2.18
CA LEU A 224 -2.54 1.14 -3.23
C LEU A 224 -2.09 2.58 -3.37
N PHE A 225 -1.89 3.04 -4.59
CA PHE A 225 -1.84 4.47 -4.89
C PHE A 225 -2.60 4.77 -6.18
N TYR A 226 -3.17 5.97 -6.25
CA TYR A 226 -3.86 6.45 -7.45
C TYR A 226 -2.91 7.30 -8.28
N SER A 227 -2.88 6.99 -9.57
CA SER A 227 -2.07 7.68 -10.57
C SER A 227 -2.78 8.89 -11.18
N LEU A 228 -4.11 8.91 -11.08
CA LEU A 228 -4.95 9.97 -11.60
C LEU A 228 -5.72 10.64 -10.47
N PHE A 229 -5.96 11.93 -10.65
CA PHE A 229 -6.97 12.68 -9.90
C PHE A 229 -8.39 12.18 -10.25
N PRO A 230 -9.41 12.46 -9.40
CA PRO A 230 -10.80 12.08 -9.68
C PRO A 230 -11.39 12.66 -10.97
N ASN A 231 -10.78 13.70 -11.54
CA ASN A 231 -11.14 14.29 -12.85
C ASN A 231 -10.39 13.63 -14.03
N ASN A 232 -9.73 12.49 -13.81
CA ASN A 232 -8.93 11.71 -14.77
C ASN A 232 -7.66 12.39 -15.32
N THR A 233 -7.23 13.53 -14.77
CA THR A 233 -5.91 14.08 -15.10
C THR A 233 -4.81 13.37 -14.31
N ILE A 234 -3.62 13.23 -14.90
CA ILE A 234 -2.45 12.61 -14.24
C ILE A 234 -2.11 13.39 -12.96
N ASP A 235 -1.90 12.66 -11.87
CA ASP A 235 -1.41 13.22 -10.61
C ASP A 235 0.13 13.16 -10.60
N PRO A 236 0.84 14.29 -10.80
CA PRO A 236 2.30 14.26 -10.83
C PRO A 236 2.90 13.84 -9.48
N THR A 237 2.15 13.99 -8.37
CA THR A 237 2.62 13.55 -7.05
C THR A 237 2.67 12.02 -6.92
N SER A 238 2.04 11.29 -7.84
CA SER A 238 2.12 9.83 -7.91
C SER A 238 3.43 9.31 -8.51
N LEU A 239 4.38 10.20 -8.83
CA LEU A 239 5.73 9.81 -9.21
C LEU A 239 6.30 8.90 -8.11
N HIS A 240 6.73 7.71 -8.49
CA HIS A 240 7.20 6.72 -7.53
C HIS A 240 8.36 5.89 -8.06
N ALA A 241 9.14 5.32 -7.15
CA ALA A 241 10.32 4.53 -7.46
C ALA A 241 10.34 3.23 -6.64
N SER A 242 11.10 2.24 -7.12
CA SER A 242 11.55 1.13 -6.29
C SER A 242 13.00 1.37 -5.90
N CYS A 243 13.23 1.74 -4.64
CA CYS A 243 14.57 1.99 -4.13
C CYS A 243 15.49 0.76 -4.28
N PRO A 244 16.82 0.95 -4.38
CA PRO A 244 17.75 -0.15 -4.46
C PRO A 244 17.59 -1.10 -3.27
N VAL A 245 17.58 -2.41 -3.54
CA VAL A 245 17.65 -3.40 -2.47
C VAL A 245 19.07 -3.39 -1.90
N ILE A 246 19.22 -3.17 -0.60
CA ILE A 246 20.54 -3.16 0.06
C ILE A 246 20.81 -4.55 0.67
N LYS A 247 19.79 -5.16 1.30
CA LYS A 247 19.90 -6.49 1.91
C LYS A 247 18.62 -7.31 1.75
N GLY A 248 18.78 -8.53 1.24
CA GLY A 248 17.69 -9.48 0.98
C GLY A 248 17.33 -9.55 -0.52
N GLU A 249 16.09 -9.90 -0.80
CA GLU A 249 15.52 -9.95 -2.15
C GLU A 249 14.08 -9.45 -2.09
N LYS A 250 13.70 -8.53 -2.97
CA LYS A 250 12.34 -8.00 -3.07
C LYS A 250 11.58 -8.75 -4.14
N TRP A 251 10.44 -9.32 -3.76
CA TRP A 251 9.41 -9.75 -4.69
C TRP A 251 8.15 -8.92 -4.50
N VAL A 252 7.54 -8.51 -5.61
CA VAL A 252 6.31 -7.72 -5.59
C VAL A 252 5.43 -8.10 -6.78
N ALA A 253 4.15 -8.31 -6.55
CA ALA A 253 3.16 -8.45 -7.61
C ALA A 253 2.45 -7.10 -7.80
N THR A 254 2.52 -6.55 -9.01
CA THR A 254 1.89 -5.27 -9.35
C THR A 254 0.65 -5.53 -10.19
N LYS A 255 -0.49 -4.98 -9.77
CA LYS A 255 -1.73 -4.95 -10.54
C LYS A 255 -1.98 -3.51 -10.97
N TRP A 256 -1.85 -3.24 -12.26
CA TRP A 256 -2.26 -1.97 -12.85
C TRP A 256 -3.76 -2.02 -13.15
N ILE A 257 -4.48 -0.97 -12.77
CA ILE A 257 -5.93 -0.89 -12.89
C ILE A 257 -6.26 0.26 -13.83
N ARG A 258 -7.05 -0.03 -14.86
CA ARG A 258 -7.44 0.89 -15.93
C ARG A 258 -8.76 1.60 -15.61
N ASP A 259 -8.99 2.76 -16.22
CA ASP A 259 -10.27 3.49 -16.12
C ASP A 259 -11.39 2.88 -16.98
N GLN A 260 -11.02 2.10 -17.99
CA GLN A 260 -11.91 1.30 -18.83
C GLN A 260 -11.66 -0.21 -18.64
N VAL A 261 -12.60 -1.03 -19.11
CA VAL A 261 -12.41 -2.48 -19.23
C VAL A 261 -11.14 -2.78 -20.04
N HIS A 262 -10.35 -3.72 -19.54
CA HIS A 262 -9.16 -4.24 -20.17
C HIS A 262 -9.40 -5.71 -20.50
N ASP A 263 -9.51 -6.00 -21.78
CA ASP A 263 -9.56 -7.38 -22.25
C ASP A 263 -8.13 -7.92 -22.26
N ASP A 264 -7.88 -8.98 -21.46
CA ASP A 264 -6.63 -9.75 -21.45
C ASP A 264 -6.38 -10.47 -22.80
#